data_AF-A0A9N9TRM8-F1
#
_entry.id   AF-A0A9N9TRM8-F1
#
_cell.length_a   1.000
_cell.length_b   1.000
_cell.length_c   1.000
_cell.angle_alpha   90.00
_cell.angle_beta   90.00
_cell.angle_gamma   90.00
#
_symmetry.space_group_name_H-M   'P 1'
#
loop_
_entity.id
_entity.type
_entity.pdbx_description
1 polymer ?
#
loop_
_entity_poly.entity_id
_entity_poly.type
_entity_poly.pdbx_seq_one_letter_code
_entity_poly.pdbx_strand_id
1 'polypeptide(L)'
;MRLNFYSFFFIFAIISSVVCSKTRYVHGMHRYYTKHKLSNFNEETFALASADAEIQHQHHLRHQHEEVPWPVKKEAVVEGDLVLGGLMMVHEREESITCGPVMPQGGVQALETMLYTLDRVNKAEEAVLPGISLGAHILDDCDKDTYGLEMAVDFIKG
;
A
#
# COMPACT_ATOMS: atom_id res chain seq x y z
N MET A 1 -47.44 1.74 17.95
CA MET A 1 -46.50 1.17 16.96
C MET A 1 -45.51 0.29 17.72
N ARG A 2 -45.70 -1.04 17.69
CA ARG A 2 -44.74 -1.99 18.28
C ARG A 2 -43.78 -2.42 17.17
N LEU A 3 -42.55 -1.90 17.20
CA LEU A 3 -41.46 -2.48 16.42
C LEU A 3 -41.11 -3.82 17.07
N ASN A 4 -41.28 -4.90 16.31
CA ASN A 4 -41.07 -6.26 16.78
C ASN A 4 -39.61 -6.48 17.20
N PHE A 5 -39.41 -7.06 18.38
CA PHE A 5 -38.11 -7.42 18.98
C PHE A 5 -37.19 -8.20 18.00
N TYR A 6 -37.78 -8.97 17.09
CA TYR A 6 -37.08 -9.70 16.02
C TYR A 6 -36.33 -8.80 15.03
N SER A 7 -36.81 -7.59 14.77
CA SER A 7 -36.17 -6.66 13.82
C SER A 7 -34.85 -6.10 14.37
N PHE A 8 -34.77 -5.87 15.68
CA PHE A 8 -33.54 -5.41 16.34
C PHE A 8 -32.45 -6.51 16.41
N PHE A 9 -32.85 -7.77 16.59
CA PHE A 9 -31.92 -8.90 16.57
C PHE A 9 -31.31 -9.15 15.18
N PHE A 10 -32.09 -8.97 14.12
CA PHE A 10 -31.58 -9.10 12.75
C PHE A 10 -30.53 -8.03 12.41
N ILE A 11 -30.74 -6.78 12.83
CA ILE A 11 -29.78 -5.70 12.60
C ILE A 11 -28.48 -5.97 13.39
N PHE A 12 -28.56 -6.41 14.65
CA PHE A 12 -27.38 -6.78 15.43
C PHE A 12 -26.63 -8.01 14.88
N ALA A 13 -27.35 -8.98 14.34
CA ALA A 13 -26.76 -10.16 13.69
C ALA A 13 -26.01 -9.79 12.40
N ILE A 14 -26.56 -8.87 11.59
CA ILE A 14 -25.92 -8.36 10.38
C ILE A 14 -24.67 -7.55 10.74
N ILE A 15 -24.75 -6.64 11.73
CA ILE A 15 -23.59 -5.86 12.17
C ILE A 15 -22.49 -6.78 12.73
N SER A 16 -22.85 -7.81 13.50
CA SER A 16 -21.88 -8.77 14.05
C SER A 16 -21.24 -9.68 12.99
N SER A 17 -21.95 -10.03 11.92
CA SER A 17 -21.39 -10.84 10.82
C SER A 17 -20.51 -10.01 9.88
N VAL A 18 -20.75 -8.69 9.77
CA VAL A 18 -19.82 -7.76 9.10
C VAL A 18 -18.55 -7.55 9.94
N VAL A 19 -18.65 -7.47 11.27
CA VAL A 19 -17.47 -7.38 12.16
C VAL A 19 -16.67 -8.69 12.21
N CYS A 20 -17.33 -9.86 12.15
CA CYS A 20 -16.66 -11.18 12.15
C CYS A 20 -15.84 -11.45 10.87
N SER A 21 -16.20 -10.84 9.74
CA SER A 21 -15.42 -10.93 8.50
C SER A 21 -14.06 -10.21 8.58
N LYS A 22 -13.90 -9.28 9.54
CA LYS A 22 -12.66 -8.51 9.73
C LYS A 22 -11.50 -9.36 10.26
N THR A 23 -11.77 -10.44 11.01
CA THR A 23 -10.71 -11.27 11.62
C THR A 23 -10.17 -12.35 10.68
N ARG A 24 -10.97 -12.84 9.71
CA ARG A 24 -10.53 -13.88 8.76
C ARG A 24 -9.73 -13.32 7.58
N TYR A 25 -9.86 -12.02 7.29
CA TYR A 25 -9.16 -11.36 6.18
C TYR A 25 -7.65 -11.20 6.43
N VAL A 26 -7.26 -10.98 7.69
CA VAL A 26 -5.86 -10.74 8.07
C VAL A 26 -4.95 -11.95 7.82
N HIS A 27 -5.49 -13.17 7.82
CA HIS A 27 -4.70 -14.39 7.60
C HIS A 27 -4.46 -14.72 6.11
N GLY A 28 -5.24 -14.11 5.19
CA GLY A 28 -5.04 -14.25 3.74
C GLY A 28 -4.07 -13.23 3.16
N MET A 29 -3.97 -12.04 3.78
CA MET A 29 -3.14 -10.90 3.38
C MET A 29 -1.64 -11.24 3.26
N HIS A 30 -1.13 -12.19 4.04
CA HIS A 30 0.30 -12.52 4.04
C HIS A 30 0.79 -13.27 2.79
N ARG A 31 -0.11 -13.86 1.98
CA ARG A 31 0.27 -14.67 0.80
C ARG A 31 0.42 -13.86 -0.49
N TYR A 32 -0.21 -12.69 -0.62
CA TYR A 32 -0.05 -11.87 -1.82
C TYR A 32 1.29 -11.13 -1.81
N TYR A 33 1.70 -10.62 -0.65
CA TYR A 33 3.01 -9.98 -0.43
C TYR A 33 4.21 -10.89 -0.75
N THR A 34 4.08 -12.20 -0.53
CA THR A 34 5.14 -13.17 -0.85
C THR A 34 5.20 -13.49 -2.34
N LYS A 35 4.08 -13.48 -3.06
CA LYS A 35 4.05 -13.88 -4.48
C LYS A 35 4.71 -12.86 -5.41
N HIS A 36 4.64 -11.56 -5.09
CA HIS A 36 5.30 -10.50 -5.88
C HIS A 36 6.73 -10.17 -5.42
N LYS A 37 7.18 -10.62 -4.24
CA LYS A 37 8.56 -10.44 -3.75
C LYS A 37 9.49 -11.65 -4.02
N LEU A 38 8.94 -12.77 -4.46
CA LEU A 38 9.69 -14.02 -4.75
C LEU A 38 9.90 -14.31 -6.25
N SER A 39 9.97 -13.29 -7.11
CA SER A 39 10.52 -13.50 -8.45
C SER A 39 12.03 -13.23 -8.53
N ASN A 40 12.65 -12.59 -7.52
CA ASN A 40 14.03 -12.08 -7.61
C ASN A 40 14.85 -12.10 -6.30
N PHE A 41 14.64 -13.05 -5.38
CA PHE A 41 15.47 -13.15 -4.17
C PHE A 41 16.14 -14.53 -4.08
N ASN A 42 17.44 -14.59 -4.42
CA ASN A 42 18.27 -15.78 -4.25
C ASN A 42 18.67 -15.98 -2.78
N GLU A 43 18.80 -17.25 -2.40
CA GLU A 43 19.04 -17.79 -1.06
C GLU A 43 20.36 -17.33 -0.40
N GLU A 44 21.28 -16.73 -1.15
CA GLU A 44 22.61 -16.31 -0.66
C GLU A 44 22.61 -14.99 0.13
N THR A 45 21.54 -14.20 0.05
CA THR A 45 21.45 -12.86 0.67
C THR A 45 21.03 -12.88 2.16
N PHE A 46 20.51 -14.01 2.66
CA PHE A 46 20.05 -14.12 4.06
C PHE A 46 21.21 -14.27 5.05
N ALA A 47 22.37 -14.79 4.63
CA ALA A 47 23.52 -15.02 5.50
C ALA A 47 24.26 -13.72 5.89
N LEU A 48 24.27 -12.72 5.00
CA LEU A 48 24.99 -11.45 5.20
C LEU A 48 24.31 -10.51 6.20
N ALA A 49 23.00 -10.66 6.44
CA ALA A 49 22.25 -9.78 7.33
C ALA A 49 22.43 -10.09 8.83
N SER A 50 23.17 -11.15 9.18
CA SER A 50 23.34 -11.61 10.58
C SER A 50 24.67 -11.20 11.22
N ALA A 51 25.60 -10.59 10.47
CA ALA A 51 26.97 -10.35 10.92
C ALA A 51 27.27 -8.90 11.37
N ASP A 52 26.37 -7.93 11.12
CA ASP A 52 26.68 -6.49 11.31
C ASP A 52 26.24 -5.94 12.68
N ALA A 53 26.43 -6.71 13.75
CA ALA A 53 26.19 -6.27 15.11
C ALA A 53 27.47 -6.38 15.96
N GLU A 54 28.44 -5.48 15.73
CA GLU A 54 29.41 -4.93 16.70
C GLU A 54 30.57 -4.23 15.96
N ILE A 55 30.78 -2.93 16.19
CA ILE A 55 32.08 -2.29 16.51
C ILE A 55 31.89 -0.77 16.60
N GLN A 56 32.37 -0.22 17.72
CA GLN A 56 32.14 1.12 18.23
C GLN A 56 33.42 1.98 18.05
N HIS A 57 33.22 3.23 17.63
CA HIS A 57 34.01 4.43 17.97
C HIS A 57 35.38 4.72 17.29
N GLN A 58 35.44 5.93 16.70
CA GLN A 58 36.53 6.94 16.79
C GLN A 58 37.37 7.22 15.52
N HIS A 59 37.06 8.32 14.80
CA HIS A 59 37.96 9.48 14.61
C HIS A 59 37.38 10.55 13.64
N HIS A 60 37.10 11.72 14.21
CA HIS A 60 37.16 13.10 13.70
C HIS A 60 37.35 13.41 12.19
N LEU A 61 36.55 14.39 11.73
CA LEU A 61 36.59 15.21 10.49
C LEU A 61 35.80 14.73 9.27
N ARG A 62 34.52 15.12 9.20
CA ARG A 62 33.90 15.83 8.07
C ARG A 62 32.46 16.20 8.41
N HIS A 63 32.20 17.50 8.56
CA HIS A 63 30.88 18.03 8.20
C HIS A 63 30.78 17.98 6.67
N GLN A 64 30.45 16.80 6.15
CA GLN A 64 29.63 16.73 4.97
C GLN A 64 28.23 16.45 5.47
N HIS A 65 27.34 17.44 5.40
CA HIS A 65 25.98 17.10 5.07
C HIS A 65 26.05 16.46 3.68
N GLU A 66 26.17 15.14 3.63
CA GLU A 66 25.51 14.40 2.58
C GLU A 66 24.04 14.76 2.72
N GLU A 67 23.54 15.58 1.80
CA GLU A 67 22.10 15.59 1.54
C GLU A 67 21.76 14.12 1.27
N VAL A 68 21.03 13.50 2.21
CA VAL A 68 20.50 12.16 2.01
C VAL A 68 19.68 12.26 0.73
N PRO A 69 20.10 11.63 -0.39
CA PRO A 69 19.29 11.66 -1.59
C PRO A 69 17.99 10.98 -1.22
N TRP A 70 16.91 11.77 -1.19
CA TRP A 70 15.56 11.29 -0.95
C TRP A 70 15.32 10.02 -1.75
N PRO A 71 14.69 8.99 -1.18
CA PRO A 71 14.56 7.72 -1.85
C PRO A 71 13.80 7.92 -3.15
N VAL A 72 14.29 7.26 -4.19
CA VAL A 72 13.65 7.10 -5.50
C VAL A 72 12.15 6.98 -5.29
N LYS A 73 11.39 7.93 -5.86
CA LYS A 73 9.93 7.96 -5.91
C LYS A 73 9.38 6.53 -6.01
N LYS A 74 8.72 6.04 -4.95
CA LYS A 74 8.14 4.70 -4.95
C LYS A 74 6.72 4.79 -5.48
N GLU A 75 6.45 4.03 -6.52
CA GLU A 75 5.16 3.97 -7.19
C GLU A 75 4.78 2.51 -7.42
N ALA A 76 3.47 2.23 -7.38
CA ALA A 76 2.93 0.96 -7.81
C ALA A 76 2.32 1.14 -9.21
N VAL A 77 2.92 0.47 -10.19
CA VAL A 77 2.50 0.53 -11.59
C VAL A 77 1.97 -0.83 -12.00
N VAL A 78 0.76 -0.83 -12.55
CA VAL A 78 0.12 -1.98 -13.20
C VAL A 78 -0.23 -1.54 -14.61
N GLU A 79 0.33 -2.23 -15.59
CA GLU A 79 0.05 -1.96 -17.00
C GLU A 79 -1.39 -2.32 -17.35
N GLY A 80 -1.96 -1.58 -18.30
CA GLY A 80 -3.28 -1.85 -18.86
C GLY A 80 -3.64 -0.85 -19.95
N ASP A 81 -4.68 -1.17 -20.72
CA ASP A 81 -5.18 -0.31 -21.80
C ASP A 81 -5.76 1.01 -21.26
N LEU A 82 -6.36 0.96 -20.07
CA LEU A 82 -6.81 2.12 -19.31
C LEU A 82 -6.16 2.14 -17.94
N VAL A 83 -5.33 3.15 -17.67
CA VAL A 83 -4.58 3.28 -16.42
C VAL A 83 -5.33 4.20 -15.46
N LEU A 84 -5.62 3.72 -14.25
CA LEU A 84 -6.21 4.53 -13.18
C LEU A 84 -5.13 5.14 -12.28
N GLY A 85 -5.09 6.46 -12.19
CA GLY A 85 -4.26 7.17 -11.21
C GLY A 85 -4.78 7.00 -9.78
N GLY A 86 -3.89 6.83 -8.81
CA GLY A 86 -4.25 6.75 -7.39
C GLY A 86 -3.26 7.48 -6.49
N LEU A 87 -3.75 8.27 -5.54
CA LEU A 87 -2.95 8.76 -4.42
C LEU A 87 -3.37 8.01 -3.16
N MET A 88 -2.38 7.43 -2.48
CA MET A 88 -2.59 6.63 -1.29
C MET A 88 -1.67 7.14 -0.18
N MET A 89 -2.21 7.24 1.03
CA MET A 89 -1.48 7.62 2.24
C MET A 89 -0.71 6.42 2.81
N VAL A 90 0.29 5.91 2.07
CA VAL A 90 1.01 4.70 2.50
C VAL A 90 1.88 4.98 3.72
N HIS A 91 2.43 6.18 3.83
CA HIS A 91 3.15 6.65 5.01
C HIS A 91 2.41 7.78 5.73
N GLU A 92 2.67 7.89 7.03
CA GLU A 92 2.19 9.00 7.87
C GLU A 92 2.88 10.31 7.52
N ARG A 93 2.26 11.41 7.93
CA ARG A 93 2.85 12.73 7.85
C ARG A 93 4.04 12.89 8.80
N GLU A 94 5.09 13.52 8.32
CA GLU A 94 6.25 13.93 9.10
C GLU A 94 6.74 15.32 8.66
N GLU A 95 7.20 16.15 9.60
CA GLU A 95 7.70 17.50 9.31
C GLU A 95 9.19 17.50 8.93
N SER A 96 9.97 16.66 9.60
CA SER A 96 11.44 16.65 9.46
C SER A 96 11.92 15.93 8.20
N ILE A 97 11.13 14.99 7.70
CA ILE A 97 11.39 14.21 6.50
C ILE A 97 10.17 14.14 5.58
N THR A 98 10.35 13.72 4.32
CA THR A 98 9.28 13.69 3.30
C THR A 98 8.11 12.81 3.72
N CYS A 99 8.38 11.63 4.27
CA CYS A 99 7.37 10.65 4.67
C CYS A 99 7.74 10.04 6.02
N GLY A 100 6.74 9.83 6.88
CA GLY A 100 6.87 9.18 8.17
C GLY A 100 6.80 7.65 8.09
N PRO A 101 6.46 6.96 9.19
CA PRO A 101 6.27 5.51 9.22
C PRO A 101 5.15 5.02 8.30
N VAL A 102 5.19 3.74 7.89
CA VAL A 102 4.14 3.11 7.07
C VAL A 102 2.84 2.97 7.86
N MET A 103 1.71 3.36 7.27
CA MET A 103 0.35 3.14 7.78
C MET A 103 -0.23 1.81 7.28
N PRO A 104 -0.31 0.75 8.10
CA PRO A 104 -0.72 -0.56 7.62
C PRO A 104 -2.22 -0.64 7.29
N GLN A 105 -3.08 -0.06 8.14
CA GLN A 105 -4.53 -0.16 7.97
C GLN A 105 -5.13 0.99 7.13
N GLY A 106 -4.53 2.18 7.16
CA GLY A 106 -4.99 3.33 6.38
C GLY A 106 -4.42 3.36 4.97
N GLY A 107 -3.12 3.15 4.84
CA GLY A 107 -2.39 3.25 3.58
C GLY A 107 -2.30 1.95 2.82
N VAL A 108 -1.56 0.98 3.38
CA VAL A 108 -1.26 -0.28 2.69
C VAL A 108 -2.53 -1.06 2.38
N GLN A 109 -3.48 -1.10 3.30
CA GLN A 109 -4.76 -1.76 3.06
C GLN A 109 -5.56 -1.09 1.93
N ALA A 110 -5.55 0.24 1.82
CA ALA A 110 -6.23 0.96 0.74
C ALA A 110 -5.56 0.71 -0.61
N LEU A 111 -4.23 0.78 -0.66
CA LEU A 111 -3.42 0.42 -1.82
C LEU A 111 -3.74 -1.01 -2.30
N GLU A 112 -3.68 -1.98 -1.40
CA GLU A 112 -3.97 -3.38 -1.72
C GLU A 112 -5.41 -3.58 -2.15
N THR A 113 -6.36 -2.84 -1.58
CA THR A 113 -7.78 -2.90 -1.98
C THR A 113 -7.96 -2.45 -3.43
N MET A 114 -7.25 -1.41 -3.86
CA MET A 114 -7.27 -0.95 -5.25
C MET A 114 -6.69 -2.02 -6.18
N LEU A 115 -5.50 -2.56 -5.86
CA LEU A 115 -4.85 -3.60 -6.67
C LEU A 115 -5.69 -4.88 -6.75
N TYR A 116 -6.26 -5.32 -5.62
CA TYR A 116 -7.17 -6.45 -5.56
C TYR A 116 -8.41 -6.23 -6.43
N THR A 117 -8.96 -5.02 -6.43
CA THR A 117 -10.14 -4.67 -7.23
C THR A 117 -9.84 -4.74 -8.72
N LEU A 118 -8.71 -4.18 -9.16
CA LEU A 118 -8.24 -4.29 -10.56
C LEU A 118 -8.12 -5.77 -10.97
N ASP A 119 -7.49 -6.57 -10.12
CA ASP A 119 -7.33 -8.01 -10.33
C ASP A 119 -8.68 -8.75 -10.44
N ARG A 120 -9.69 -8.35 -9.67
CA ARG A 120 -11.04 -8.94 -9.74
C ARG A 120 -11.78 -8.51 -10.99
N VAL A 121 -11.70 -7.24 -11.37
CA VAL A 121 -12.38 -6.71 -12.55
C VAL A 121 -11.80 -7.30 -13.83
N ASN A 122 -10.48 -7.37 -13.94
CA ASN A 122 -9.81 -7.90 -15.14
C ASN A 122 -9.97 -9.42 -15.32
N LYS A 123 -10.24 -10.17 -14.23
CA LYS A 123 -10.37 -11.64 -14.24
C LYS A 123 -11.82 -12.12 -14.09
N ALA A 124 -12.78 -11.21 -14.05
CA ALA A 124 -14.19 -11.57 -13.91
C ALA A 124 -14.66 -12.41 -15.11
N GLU A 125 -15.46 -13.45 -14.85
CA GLU A 125 -16.03 -14.30 -15.90
C GLU A 125 -16.93 -13.51 -16.85
N GLU A 126 -17.70 -12.58 -16.29
CA GLU A 126 -18.41 -11.54 -17.04
C GLU A 126 -17.53 -10.29 -17.05
N ALA A 127 -16.94 -9.99 -18.21
CA ALA A 127 -16.05 -8.85 -18.37
C ALA A 127 -16.83 -7.55 -18.12
N VAL A 128 -16.47 -6.84 -17.04
CA VAL A 128 -17.03 -5.51 -16.74
C VAL A 128 -16.71 -4.51 -17.85
N LEU A 129 -15.52 -4.63 -18.43
CA LEU A 129 -15.05 -3.87 -19.59
C LEU A 129 -14.58 -4.86 -20.68
N PRO A 130 -15.40 -5.12 -21.71
CA PRO A 130 -15.04 -6.08 -22.75
C PRO A 130 -13.87 -5.56 -23.60
N GLY A 131 -12.77 -6.32 -23.62
CA GLY A 131 -11.60 -6.02 -24.46
C GLY A 131 -10.72 -4.87 -23.97
N ILE A 132 -10.88 -4.41 -22.73
CA ILE A 132 -10.05 -3.37 -22.11
C ILE A 132 -9.53 -3.91 -20.77
N SER A 133 -8.21 -3.91 -20.61
CA SER A 133 -7.55 -4.20 -19.34
C SER A 133 -7.37 -2.92 -18.51
N LEU A 134 -7.73 -2.98 -17.22
CA LEU A 134 -7.48 -1.90 -16.28
C LEU A 134 -6.08 -2.02 -15.69
N GLY A 135 -5.28 -0.98 -15.87
CA GLY A 135 -4.03 -0.75 -15.16
C GLY A 135 -4.20 0.27 -14.03
N ALA A 136 -3.10 0.58 -13.36
CA ALA A 136 -3.05 1.65 -12.37
C ALA A 136 -1.66 2.25 -12.22
N HIS A 137 -1.63 3.54 -11.88
CA HIS A 137 -0.41 4.26 -11.50
C HIS A 137 -0.67 4.90 -10.14
N ILE A 138 -0.11 4.30 -9.09
CA ILE A 138 -0.42 4.65 -7.71
C ILE A 138 0.81 5.26 -7.04
N LEU A 139 0.61 6.42 -6.44
CA LEU A 139 1.62 7.27 -5.83
C LEU A 139 1.30 7.49 -4.35
N ASP A 140 2.35 7.65 -3.55
CA ASP A 140 2.22 7.97 -2.13
C ASP A 140 2.22 9.47 -1.90
N ASP A 141 1.23 9.99 -1.17
CA ASP A 141 1.12 11.41 -0.83
C ASP A 141 1.64 11.74 0.58
N CYS A 142 2.02 10.71 1.36
CA CYS A 142 2.57 10.82 2.71
C CYS A 142 1.74 11.72 3.64
N ASP A 143 0.41 11.73 3.46
CA ASP A 143 -0.54 12.54 4.23
C ASP A 143 -0.16 14.05 4.28
N LYS A 144 0.39 14.54 3.15
CA LYS A 144 0.93 15.89 3.03
C LYS A 144 0.50 16.54 1.73
N ASP A 145 -0.41 17.51 1.81
CA ASP A 145 -1.01 18.19 0.67
C ASP A 145 -0.02 18.71 -0.39
N THR A 146 1.07 19.35 0.05
CA THR A 146 2.07 19.92 -0.88
C THR A 146 2.80 18.83 -1.65
N TYR A 147 3.16 17.74 -0.97
CA TYR A 147 3.83 16.61 -1.59
C TYR A 147 2.85 15.82 -2.48
N GLY A 148 1.62 15.60 -2.00
CA GLY A 148 0.54 15.01 -2.79
C GLY A 148 0.25 15.80 -4.06
N LEU A 149 0.31 17.13 -4.02
CA LEU A 149 0.18 17.97 -5.22
C LEU A 149 1.33 17.74 -6.19
N GLU A 150 2.58 17.72 -5.72
CA GLU A 150 3.77 17.43 -6.54
C GLU A 150 3.65 16.07 -7.24
N MET A 151 3.18 15.05 -6.51
CA MET A 151 2.92 13.71 -7.02
C MET A 151 1.76 13.68 -8.01
N ALA A 152 0.68 14.43 -7.76
CA ALA A 152 -0.46 14.54 -8.68
C ALA A 152 -0.08 15.15 -10.03
N VAL A 153 0.94 16.03 -10.07
CA VAL A 153 1.43 16.58 -11.34
C VAL A 153 1.96 15.47 -12.25
N ASP A 154 2.49 14.37 -11.69
CA ASP A 154 3.00 13.27 -12.52
C ASP A 154 1.91 12.59 -13.36
N PHE A 155 0.63 12.66 -12.95
CA PHE A 155 -0.48 12.12 -13.75
C PHE A 155 -0.81 12.94 -15.00
N ILE A 156 -0.34 14.19 -15.07
CA ILE A 156 -0.63 15.09 -16.21
C ILE A 156 0.59 15.40 -17.06
N LYS A 157 1.79 14.91 -16.68
CA LYS A 157 3.05 15.27 -17.33
C LYS A 157 3.23 14.68 -18.73
N GLY A 158 2.42 13.70 -19.14
CA GLY A 158 2.32 13.21 -20.52
C GLY A 158 3.56 12.48 -21.01
#